data_AF-A0A944PRI3-F1
#
_entry.id   AF-A0A944PRI3-F1
#
_cell.length_a   1.000
_cell.length_b   1.000
_cell.length_c   1.000
_cell.angle_alpha   90.00
_cell.angle_beta   90.00
_cell.angle_gamma   90.00
#
_symmetry.space_group_name_H-M   'P 1'
#
loop_
_entity.id
_entity.type
_entity.pdbx_description
1 polymer ?
#
loop_
_entity_poly.entity_id
_entity_poly.type
_entity_poly.pdbx_seq_one_letter_code
_entity_poly.pdbx_strand_id
1 'polypeptide(L)'
;MTNGTTWLAARQSVAFGGYHVVLARGLSPEELADRLAAAVEYTECTAVAVGEHTGESLLELMDDTYGGSMDGIGLRLGRAGDWTYAVAYGGWQGEFGPLAPVSRGGAHVCLLEYEEENGKPVPPQFAYFLDGRLLSACNLHLDASWGYQGVDGDAATAARLQELLTAAGLQDPERDRREVHGTALGIIQAFFGFSLPKAPIVDGVLPAVLLEPA
;
A
#
# COMPACT_ATOMS: atom_id res chain seq x y z
N MET A 1 -2.12 -9.84 -20.05
CA MET A 1 -1.33 -9.70 -18.81
C MET A 1 -1.12 -8.21 -18.56
N THR A 2 -1.89 -7.62 -17.66
CA THR A 2 -1.77 -6.19 -17.34
C THR A 2 -0.55 -5.99 -16.45
N ASN A 3 0.57 -5.60 -17.07
CA ASN A 3 1.68 -4.98 -16.37
C ASN A 3 1.24 -3.55 -15.97
N GLY A 4 1.37 -3.19 -14.69
CA GLY A 4 0.88 -1.91 -14.16
C GLY A 4 0.26 -2.06 -12.78
N THR A 5 -0.04 -0.95 -12.12
CA THR A 5 -0.64 -0.90 -10.78
C THR A 5 -2.16 -0.65 -10.83
N THR A 6 -2.70 -0.31 -11.99
CA THR A 6 -4.12 0.06 -12.14
C THR A 6 -5.10 -1.07 -11.85
N TRP A 7 -4.66 -2.33 -11.85
CA TRP A 7 -5.51 -3.47 -11.46
C TRP A 7 -5.92 -3.41 -9.97
N LEU A 8 -5.20 -2.65 -9.14
CA LEU A 8 -5.55 -2.40 -7.76
C LEU A 8 -6.89 -1.65 -7.62
N ALA A 9 -7.32 -0.90 -8.64
CA ALA A 9 -8.62 -0.22 -8.66
C ALA A 9 -9.83 -1.18 -8.67
N ALA A 10 -9.60 -2.47 -8.96
CA ALA A 10 -10.65 -3.47 -8.92
C ALA A 10 -11.02 -3.80 -7.47
N ARG A 11 -12.31 -4.06 -7.24
CA ARG A 11 -12.78 -4.66 -5.99
C ARG A 11 -12.10 -6.01 -5.76
N GLN A 12 -11.78 -6.30 -4.51
CA GLN A 12 -11.11 -7.52 -4.07
C GLN A 12 -9.83 -7.76 -4.89
N SER A 13 -9.09 -6.68 -5.18
CA SER A 13 -7.86 -6.78 -5.96
C SER A 13 -6.78 -7.56 -5.20
N VAL A 14 -6.75 -7.45 -3.88
CA VAL A 14 -5.97 -8.33 -2.99
C VAL A 14 -6.91 -9.24 -2.19
N ALA A 15 -6.37 -10.30 -1.59
CA ALA A 15 -7.16 -11.17 -0.71
C ALA A 15 -7.76 -10.38 0.47
N PHE A 16 -8.93 -10.83 0.94
CA PHE A 16 -9.65 -10.24 2.07
C PHE A 16 -8.74 -10.13 3.32
N GLY A 17 -8.88 -9.09 4.13
CA GLY A 17 -7.94 -8.79 5.21
C GLY A 17 -6.65 -8.10 4.75
N GLY A 18 -6.45 -7.83 3.46
CA GLY A 18 -5.33 -7.03 2.94
C GLY A 18 -5.63 -5.53 2.95
N TYR A 19 -4.94 -4.76 3.81
CA TYR A 19 -5.22 -3.32 4.02
C TYR A 19 -4.09 -2.38 3.59
N HIS A 20 -2.84 -2.84 3.42
CA HIS A 20 -1.75 -2.01 2.90
C HIS A 20 -0.98 -2.71 1.77
N VAL A 21 -0.65 -1.93 0.73
CA VAL A 21 0.44 -2.26 -0.20
C VAL A 21 1.51 -1.18 -0.08
N VAL A 22 2.66 -1.56 0.46
CA VAL A 22 3.80 -0.68 0.64
C VAL A 22 4.85 -1.02 -0.41
N LEU A 23 5.31 -0.03 -1.16
CA LEU A 23 6.43 -0.17 -2.09
C LEU A 23 7.61 0.64 -1.58
N ALA A 24 8.81 0.09 -1.68
CA ALA A 24 10.03 0.80 -1.35
C ALA A 24 11.11 0.63 -2.42
N ARG A 25 11.76 1.72 -2.80
CA ARG A 25 12.99 1.69 -3.61
C ARG A 25 14.17 2.05 -2.72
N GLY A 26 15.24 1.26 -2.82
CA GLY A 26 16.43 1.37 -2.00
C GLY A 26 16.41 0.50 -0.73
N LEU A 27 15.40 -0.35 -0.55
CA LEU A 27 15.30 -1.32 0.55
C LEU A 27 15.24 -2.75 0.01
N SER A 28 15.83 -3.69 0.75
CA SER A 28 15.57 -5.11 0.54
C SER A 28 14.19 -5.49 1.10
N PRO A 29 13.62 -6.65 0.70
CA PRO A 29 12.39 -7.20 1.31
C PRO A 29 12.48 -7.32 2.82
N GLU A 30 13.61 -7.80 3.34
CA GLU A 30 13.87 -8.00 4.76
C GLU A 30 13.95 -6.65 5.48
N GLU A 31 14.69 -5.68 4.92
CA GLU A 31 14.79 -4.35 5.51
C GLU A 31 13.45 -3.60 5.48
N LEU A 32 12.63 -3.80 4.43
CA LEU A 32 11.27 -3.25 4.39
C LEU A 32 10.41 -3.87 5.50
N ALA A 33 10.46 -5.19 5.66
CA ALA A 33 9.72 -5.89 6.72
C ALA A 33 10.13 -5.43 8.12
N ASP A 34 11.43 -5.31 8.40
CA ASP A 34 11.94 -4.83 9.69
C ASP A 34 11.48 -3.40 9.99
N ARG A 35 11.49 -2.53 8.98
CA ARG A 35 11.03 -1.14 9.15
C ARG A 35 9.53 -1.05 9.32
N LEU A 36 8.75 -1.94 8.72
CA LEU A 36 7.31 -2.04 8.94
C LEU A 36 7.01 -2.58 10.34
N ALA A 37 7.75 -3.60 10.79
CA ALA A 37 7.65 -4.11 12.17
C ALA A 37 7.89 -3.00 13.21
N ALA A 38 8.92 -2.18 12.99
CA ALA A 38 9.21 -1.03 13.83
C ALA A 38 8.20 0.13 13.71
N ALA A 39 7.29 0.10 12.72
CA ALA A 39 6.25 1.09 12.52
C ALA A 39 4.90 0.68 13.13
N VAL A 40 4.79 -0.54 13.65
CA VAL A 40 3.61 -0.97 14.43
C VAL A 40 3.51 -0.10 15.68
N GLU A 41 2.33 0.48 15.89
CA GLU A 41 2.00 1.30 17.04
C GLU A 41 1.65 0.39 18.24
N TYR A 42 1.81 0.92 19.46
CA TYR A 42 1.46 0.26 20.73
C TYR A 42 2.34 -0.92 21.18
N THR A 43 3.00 -1.64 20.27
CA THR A 43 3.86 -2.79 20.60
C THR A 43 5.13 -2.79 19.74
N GLU A 44 6.28 -3.06 20.35
CA GLU A 44 7.51 -3.32 19.59
C GLU A 44 7.41 -4.69 18.92
N CYS A 45 7.49 -4.73 17.59
CA CYS A 45 7.40 -5.97 16.82
C CYS A 45 8.71 -6.28 16.08
N THR A 46 8.92 -7.56 15.79
CA THR A 46 9.97 -8.06 14.90
C THR A 46 9.36 -8.86 13.76
N ALA A 47 10.02 -8.87 12.60
CA ALA A 47 9.59 -9.67 11.46
C ALA A 47 10.12 -11.11 11.59
N VAL A 48 9.22 -12.09 11.70
CA VAL A 48 9.55 -13.51 11.79
C VAL A 48 9.16 -14.21 10.50
N ALA A 49 10.13 -14.78 9.79
CA ALA A 49 9.87 -15.51 8.55
C ALA A 49 9.05 -16.78 8.78
N VAL A 50 7.99 -16.95 7.98
CA VAL A 50 7.08 -18.11 8.07
C VAL A 50 7.06 -18.97 6.80
N GLY A 51 7.94 -18.69 5.84
CA GLY A 51 8.05 -19.43 4.60
C GLY A 51 7.37 -18.69 3.45
N GLU A 52 6.84 -19.42 2.48
CA GLU A 52 6.18 -18.84 1.32
C GLU A 52 4.68 -19.13 1.33
N HIS A 53 3.87 -18.09 1.12
CA HIS A 53 2.41 -18.15 1.24
C HIS A 53 1.71 -17.43 0.09
N THR A 54 0.53 -17.92 -0.29
CA THR A 54 -0.51 -17.11 -0.93
C THR A 54 -1.15 -16.19 0.11
N GLY A 55 -1.96 -15.21 -0.31
CA GLY A 55 -2.71 -14.37 0.63
C GLY A 55 -3.61 -15.19 1.55
N GLU A 56 -4.36 -16.15 0.98
CA GLU A 56 -5.26 -17.04 1.71
C GLU A 56 -4.51 -17.92 2.72
N SER A 57 -3.43 -18.60 2.29
CA SER A 57 -2.69 -19.48 3.20
C SER A 57 -1.96 -18.74 4.32
N LEU A 58 -1.64 -17.45 4.13
CA LEU A 58 -1.09 -16.62 5.20
C LEU A 58 -2.16 -16.27 6.23
N LEU A 59 -3.37 -15.91 5.79
CA LEU A 59 -4.50 -15.64 6.67
C LEU A 59 -4.89 -16.88 7.47
N GLU A 60 -4.91 -18.07 6.85
CA GLU A 60 -5.14 -19.35 7.54
C GLU A 60 -4.07 -19.60 8.62
N LEU A 61 -2.79 -19.39 8.30
CA LEU A 61 -1.70 -19.50 9.28
C LEU A 61 -1.90 -18.54 10.47
N MET A 62 -2.31 -17.30 10.19
CA MET A 62 -2.56 -16.30 11.23
C MET A 62 -3.76 -16.69 12.11
N ASP A 63 -4.83 -17.21 11.53
CA ASP A 63 -5.99 -17.72 12.26
C ASP A 63 -5.59 -18.86 13.22
N ASP A 64 -4.81 -19.83 12.72
CA ASP A 64 -4.29 -20.95 13.51
C ASP A 64 -3.33 -20.50 14.63
N THR A 65 -2.53 -19.45 14.37
CA THR A 65 -1.48 -18.98 15.29
C THR A 65 -2.03 -18.08 16.40
N TYR A 66 -2.93 -17.15 16.05
CA TYR A 66 -3.41 -16.11 16.97
C TYR A 66 -4.86 -16.33 17.45
N GLY A 67 -5.57 -17.31 16.89
CA GLY A 67 -6.99 -17.55 17.19
C GLY A 67 -7.96 -16.66 16.38
N GLY A 68 -7.41 -15.86 15.47
CA GLY A 68 -8.11 -14.96 14.57
C GLY A 68 -7.13 -14.29 13.62
N SER A 69 -7.42 -14.26 12.32
CA SER A 69 -6.57 -13.57 11.35
C SER A 69 -6.45 -12.05 11.57
N MET A 70 -7.36 -11.46 12.35
CA MET A 70 -7.31 -10.05 12.74
C MET A 70 -6.48 -9.78 13.99
N ASP A 71 -6.02 -10.82 14.69
CA ASP A 71 -5.28 -10.71 15.96
C ASP A 71 -3.75 -10.68 15.77
N GLY A 72 -3.28 -10.61 14.52
CA GLY A 72 -1.87 -10.45 14.17
C GLY A 72 -1.69 -9.77 12.82
N ILE A 73 -0.44 -9.47 12.45
CA ILE A 73 -0.10 -8.84 11.17
C ILE A 73 0.84 -9.76 10.37
N GLY A 74 0.48 -10.07 9.14
CA GLY A 74 1.29 -10.82 8.20
C GLY A 74 1.67 -9.98 6.98
N LEU A 75 2.91 -10.11 6.50
CA LEU A 75 3.36 -9.44 5.28
C LEU A 75 3.76 -10.47 4.22
N ARG A 76 3.29 -10.29 2.99
CA ARG A 76 3.84 -10.98 1.80
C ARG A 76 4.76 -10.05 1.04
N LEU A 77 5.98 -10.50 0.78
CA LEU A 77 7.08 -9.69 0.28
C LEU A 77 7.44 -10.06 -1.16
N GLY A 78 7.82 -9.07 -1.96
CA GLY A 78 8.31 -9.33 -3.31
C GLY A 78 9.08 -8.16 -3.92
N ARG A 79 9.42 -8.31 -5.20
CA ARG A 79 10.14 -7.31 -5.98
C ARG A 79 9.52 -7.12 -7.36
N ALA A 80 9.58 -5.89 -7.85
CA ALA A 80 9.10 -5.47 -9.15
C ALA A 80 10.01 -4.36 -9.72
N GLY A 81 10.98 -4.77 -10.56
CA GLY A 81 12.04 -3.86 -11.00
C GLY A 81 12.88 -3.37 -9.81
N ASP A 82 13.05 -2.06 -9.70
CA ASP A 82 13.79 -1.41 -8.61
C ASP A 82 13.01 -1.28 -7.29
N TRP A 83 11.74 -1.68 -7.29
CA TRP A 83 10.86 -1.61 -6.14
C TRP A 83 10.77 -2.96 -5.42
N THR A 84 10.99 -2.94 -4.12
CA THR A 84 10.53 -3.98 -3.20
C THR A 84 9.08 -3.65 -2.81
N TYR A 85 8.23 -4.64 -2.58
CA TYR A 85 6.88 -4.42 -2.06
C TYR A 85 6.53 -5.37 -0.92
N ALA A 86 5.62 -4.92 -0.06
CA ALA A 86 4.95 -5.70 0.97
C ALA A 86 3.44 -5.53 0.83
N VAL A 87 2.71 -6.64 0.89
CA VAL A 87 1.25 -6.65 1.05
C VAL A 87 0.94 -7.08 2.47
N ALA A 88 0.34 -6.20 3.25
CA ALA A 88 0.01 -6.45 4.66
C ALA A 88 -1.40 -7.04 4.80
N TYR A 89 -1.52 -8.05 5.66
CA TYR A 89 -2.73 -8.82 5.97
C TYR A 89 -2.95 -8.92 7.48
N GLY A 90 -4.21 -9.03 7.93
CA GLY A 90 -4.62 -9.11 9.34
C GLY A 90 -4.32 -7.89 10.22
N GLY A 91 -4.91 -7.76 11.39
CA GLY A 91 -4.84 -6.51 12.17
C GLY A 91 -5.66 -5.38 11.52
N TRP A 92 -5.73 -4.24 12.21
CA TRP A 92 -6.40 -3.03 11.71
C TRP A 92 -5.43 -2.05 11.06
N GLN A 93 -5.87 -1.28 10.06
CA GLN A 93 -5.00 -0.28 9.40
C GLN A 93 -4.37 0.73 10.38
N GLY A 94 -5.06 1.03 11.49
CA GLY A 94 -4.58 1.92 12.54
C GLY A 94 -3.53 1.30 13.47
N GLU A 95 -3.14 0.05 13.28
CA GLU A 95 -2.03 -0.58 14.02
C GLU A 95 -0.68 -0.13 13.50
N PHE A 96 -0.59 0.43 12.29
CA PHE A 96 0.62 1.12 11.86
C PHE A 96 0.56 2.59 12.26
N GLY A 97 1.61 3.07 12.93
CA GLY A 97 1.83 4.49 13.12
C GLY A 97 2.20 5.19 11.80
N PRO A 98 2.64 6.46 11.86
CA PRO A 98 3.07 7.18 10.67
C PRO A 98 4.16 6.42 9.92
N LEU A 99 3.96 6.12 8.63
CA LEU A 99 4.96 5.39 7.81
C LEU A 99 6.14 6.25 7.32
N ALA A 100 6.15 7.54 7.63
CA ALA A 100 7.27 8.43 7.30
C ALA A 100 8.65 7.86 7.72
N PRO A 101 8.86 7.33 8.94
CA PRO A 101 10.14 6.76 9.36
C PRO A 101 10.62 5.56 8.51
N VAL A 102 9.72 4.83 7.85
CA VAL A 102 10.08 3.72 6.94
C VAL A 102 10.94 4.24 5.78
N SER A 103 10.78 5.50 5.38
CA SER A 103 11.52 6.13 4.27
C SER A 103 12.91 6.69 4.66
N ARG A 104 13.37 6.50 5.90
CA ARG A 104 14.67 7.01 6.36
C ARG A 104 15.87 6.50 5.53
N GLY A 105 16.91 7.31 5.37
CA GLY A 105 18.16 6.87 4.74
C GLY A 105 18.07 6.79 3.21
N GLY A 106 17.32 7.70 2.59
CA GLY A 106 17.18 7.85 1.13
C GLY A 106 16.19 6.88 0.49
N ALA A 107 15.45 6.10 1.28
CA ALA A 107 14.47 5.16 0.76
C ALA A 107 13.23 5.90 0.27
N HIS A 108 12.79 5.60 -0.96
CA HIS A 108 11.52 6.10 -1.47
C HIS A 108 10.43 5.12 -1.06
N VAL A 109 9.36 5.58 -0.42
CA VAL A 109 8.27 4.71 0.06
C VAL A 109 6.94 5.20 -0.49
N CYS A 110 6.20 4.31 -1.16
CA CYS A 110 4.82 4.52 -1.56
C CYS A 110 3.90 3.67 -0.67
N LEU A 111 2.80 4.24 -0.20
CA LEU A 111 1.72 3.53 0.48
C LEU A 111 0.47 3.60 -0.38
N LEU A 112 -0.19 2.45 -0.53
CA LEU A 112 -1.57 2.33 -0.97
C LEU A 112 -2.37 1.68 0.16
N GLU A 113 -3.33 2.42 0.70
CA GLU A 113 -4.19 1.95 1.79
C GLU A 113 -5.51 1.44 1.24
N TYR A 114 -6.01 0.37 1.83
CA TYR A 114 -7.23 -0.37 1.49
C TYR A 114 -8.16 -0.38 2.68
N GLU A 115 -9.43 -0.11 2.42
CA GLU A 115 -10.50 -0.16 3.43
C GLU A 115 -11.77 -0.77 2.82
N GLU A 116 -11.62 -1.79 1.96
CA GLU A 116 -12.77 -2.37 1.24
C GLU A 116 -13.83 -2.93 2.19
N GLU A 117 -13.39 -3.45 3.33
CA GLU A 117 -14.24 -4.02 4.38
C GLU A 117 -15.19 -2.99 5.00
N ASN A 118 -14.76 -1.72 5.02
CA ASN A 118 -15.60 -0.58 5.44
C ASN A 118 -16.52 -0.08 4.33
N GLY A 119 -16.64 -0.83 3.23
CA GLY A 119 -17.44 -0.45 2.05
C GLY A 119 -16.81 0.67 1.21
N LYS A 120 -15.55 1.04 1.49
CA LYS A 120 -14.85 2.07 0.72
C LYS A 120 -14.31 1.47 -0.59
N PRO A 121 -14.39 2.18 -1.72
CA PRO A 121 -13.79 1.73 -2.98
C PRO A 121 -12.24 1.78 -2.92
N VAL A 122 -11.55 0.70 -3.34
CA VAL A 122 -10.13 0.43 -3.01
C VAL A 122 -9.12 0.44 -4.17
N PRO A 123 -7.85 0.84 -3.91
CA PRO A 123 -7.35 1.53 -2.70
C PRO A 123 -7.86 2.99 -2.61
N PRO A 124 -8.40 3.49 -1.48
CA PRO A 124 -8.83 4.88 -1.38
C PRO A 124 -7.69 5.91 -1.31
N GLN A 125 -6.51 5.56 -0.80
CA GLN A 125 -5.48 6.55 -0.49
C GLN A 125 -4.11 6.17 -1.02
N PHE A 126 -3.36 7.22 -1.38
CA PHE A 126 -1.97 7.13 -1.78
C PHE A 126 -1.14 8.10 -0.93
N ALA A 127 0.04 7.67 -0.51
CA ALA A 127 1.06 8.54 0.06
C ALA A 127 2.47 8.17 -0.43
N TYR A 128 3.34 9.17 -0.52
CA TYR A 128 4.72 9.04 -0.95
C TYR A 128 5.66 9.76 -0.01
N PHE A 129 6.68 9.05 0.45
CA PHE A 129 7.64 9.50 1.45
C PHE A 129 9.08 9.36 0.97
N LEU A 130 9.92 10.27 1.43
CA LEU A 130 11.37 10.22 1.28
C LEU A 130 12.03 10.85 2.50
N ASP A 131 12.98 10.16 3.13
CA ASP A 131 13.75 10.66 4.28
C ASP A 131 12.89 11.18 5.43
N GLY A 132 11.84 10.45 5.80
CA GLY A 132 10.97 10.81 6.91
C GLY A 132 9.97 11.92 6.58
N ARG A 133 9.86 12.34 5.32
CA ARG A 133 8.99 13.45 4.91
C ARG A 133 7.92 12.97 3.94
N LEU A 134 6.68 13.41 4.18
CA LEU A 134 5.61 13.30 3.20
C LEU A 134 5.88 14.24 2.03
N LEU A 135 6.00 13.70 0.83
CA LEU A 135 6.19 14.48 -0.39
C LEU A 135 4.90 14.62 -1.19
N SER A 136 4.01 13.63 -1.15
CA SER A 136 2.72 13.67 -1.85
C SER A 136 1.74 12.71 -1.22
N ALA A 137 0.50 13.12 -0.98
CA ALA A 137 -0.61 12.24 -0.62
C ALA A 137 -1.92 12.72 -1.25
N CYS A 138 -2.82 11.81 -1.58
CA CYS A 138 -4.14 12.17 -2.09
C CYS A 138 -5.15 11.02 -1.91
N ASN A 139 -6.43 11.39 -1.85
CA ASN A 139 -7.55 10.48 -2.05
C ASN A 139 -7.66 10.12 -3.54
N LEU A 140 -7.67 8.84 -3.87
CA LEU A 140 -7.70 8.32 -5.24
C LEU A 140 -9.07 8.45 -5.93
N HIS A 141 -10.12 8.76 -5.17
CA HIS A 141 -11.43 9.14 -5.72
C HIS A 141 -11.55 10.66 -5.95
N LEU A 142 -10.56 11.43 -5.50
CA LEU A 142 -10.44 12.88 -5.68
C LEU A 142 -11.68 13.67 -5.27
N ASP A 143 -12.45 13.10 -4.35
CA ASP A 143 -13.58 13.75 -3.72
C ASP A 143 -13.22 14.16 -2.27
N ALA A 144 -13.95 15.16 -1.77
CA ALA A 144 -13.75 15.68 -0.43
C ALA A 144 -14.22 14.74 0.69
N SER A 145 -14.69 13.52 0.35
CA SER A 145 -15.37 12.64 1.29
C SER A 145 -14.40 11.92 2.26
N TRP A 146 -13.11 11.83 1.93
CA TRP A 146 -12.13 11.05 2.69
C TRP A 146 -10.80 11.77 2.98
N GLY A 147 -10.88 13.04 3.40
CA GLY A 147 -9.79 13.73 4.11
C GLY A 147 -8.88 14.64 3.28
N TYR A 148 -8.58 14.29 2.03
CA TYR A 148 -7.77 15.13 1.15
C TYR A 148 -8.62 15.89 0.14
N GLN A 149 -8.61 17.23 0.20
CA GLN A 149 -9.14 18.08 -0.86
C GLN A 149 -8.04 18.41 -1.89
N GLY A 150 -7.64 17.39 -2.66
CA GLY A 150 -6.55 17.47 -3.63
C GLY A 150 -5.30 16.73 -3.20
N VAL A 151 -4.14 17.15 -3.69
CA VAL A 151 -2.84 16.58 -3.33
C VAL A 151 -2.18 17.39 -2.23
N ASP A 152 -1.83 16.72 -1.12
CA ASP A 152 -1.10 17.28 0.02
C ASP A 152 0.37 16.84 0.01
N GLY A 153 1.25 17.53 0.74
CA GLY A 153 2.67 17.20 0.87
C GLY A 153 3.63 18.34 0.51
N ASP A 154 4.82 17.98 0.02
CA ASP A 154 5.82 18.98 -0.39
C ASP A 154 5.31 19.81 -1.57
N ALA A 155 5.40 21.13 -1.46
CA ALA A 155 4.74 22.07 -2.38
C ALA A 155 5.10 21.82 -3.86
N ALA A 156 6.37 21.49 -4.16
CA ALA A 156 6.79 21.27 -5.54
C ALA A 156 6.29 19.94 -6.10
N THR A 157 6.32 18.89 -5.27
CA THR A 157 5.89 17.53 -5.68
C THR A 157 4.37 17.46 -5.77
N ALA A 158 3.67 17.94 -4.74
CA ALA A 158 2.22 17.96 -4.66
C ALA A 158 1.59 18.78 -5.80
N ALA A 159 2.12 19.98 -6.09
CA ALA A 159 1.60 20.81 -7.18
C ALA A 159 1.73 20.14 -8.56
N ARG A 160 2.85 19.45 -8.83
CA ARG A 160 3.05 18.74 -10.10
C ARG A 160 2.12 17.54 -10.24
N LEU A 161 1.90 16.77 -9.17
CA LEU A 161 0.94 15.67 -9.23
C LEU A 161 -0.49 16.19 -9.38
N GLN A 162 -0.85 17.26 -8.67
CA GLN A 162 -2.16 17.91 -8.79
C GLN A 162 -2.42 18.38 -10.23
N GLU A 163 -1.43 19.00 -10.88
CA GLU A 163 -1.54 19.43 -12.28
C GLU A 163 -1.85 18.27 -13.22
N LEU A 164 -1.19 17.11 -13.05
CA LEU A 164 -1.43 15.92 -13.87
C LEU A 164 -2.85 15.36 -13.66
N LEU A 165 -3.31 15.27 -12.42
CA LEU A 165 -4.65 14.79 -12.08
C LEU A 165 -5.74 15.74 -12.62
N THR A 166 -5.52 17.05 -12.50
CA THR A 166 -6.43 18.08 -13.05
C THR A 166 -6.44 18.07 -14.57
N ALA A 167 -5.28 17.96 -15.23
CA ALA A 167 -5.19 17.88 -16.69
C ALA A 167 -5.89 16.63 -17.26
N ALA A 168 -5.95 15.55 -16.49
CA ALA A 168 -6.71 14.35 -16.83
C ALA A 168 -8.23 14.48 -16.61
N GLY A 169 -8.71 15.62 -16.09
CA GLY A 169 -10.14 15.89 -15.90
C GLY A 169 -10.79 14.98 -14.84
N LEU A 170 -10.06 14.60 -13.80
CA LEU A 170 -10.54 13.64 -12.80
C LEU A 170 -11.49 14.24 -11.75
N GLN A 171 -11.61 15.57 -11.72
CA GLN A 171 -12.51 16.29 -10.79
C GLN A 171 -13.94 16.42 -11.33
N ASP A 172 -14.22 15.90 -12.54
CA ASP A 172 -15.55 15.93 -13.15
C ASP A 172 -16.51 14.98 -12.42
N PRO A 173 -17.56 15.48 -11.76
CA PRO A 173 -18.48 14.66 -10.97
C PRO A 173 -19.30 13.68 -11.80
N GLU A 174 -19.41 13.88 -13.12
CA GLU A 174 -20.18 13.00 -14.01
C GLU A 174 -19.38 11.78 -14.50
N ARG A 175 -18.06 11.73 -14.23
CA ARG A 175 -17.23 10.60 -14.66
C ARG A 175 -17.48 9.37 -13.81
N ASP A 176 -17.35 8.21 -14.44
CA ASP A 176 -17.39 6.94 -13.74
C ASP A 176 -16.24 6.86 -12.72
N ARG A 177 -16.59 6.63 -11.45
CA ARG A 177 -15.61 6.62 -10.35
C ARG A 177 -14.55 5.53 -10.50
N ARG A 178 -14.87 4.41 -11.15
CA ARG A 178 -13.87 3.34 -11.38
C ARG A 178 -12.88 3.77 -12.45
N GLU A 179 -13.34 4.44 -13.50
CA GLU A 179 -12.47 5.05 -14.52
C GLU A 179 -11.56 6.11 -13.90
N VAL A 180 -12.11 7.01 -13.07
CA VAL A 180 -11.34 8.03 -12.34
C VAL A 180 -10.23 7.39 -11.51
N HIS A 181 -10.58 6.37 -10.73
CA HIS A 181 -9.63 5.68 -9.88
C HIS A 181 -8.53 4.97 -10.67
N GLY A 182 -8.88 4.18 -11.69
CA GLY A 182 -7.89 3.52 -12.54
C GLY A 182 -6.94 4.51 -13.22
N THR A 183 -7.47 5.67 -13.63
CA THR A 183 -6.68 6.74 -14.24
C THR A 183 -5.75 7.42 -13.23
N ALA A 184 -6.23 7.72 -12.02
CA ALA A 184 -5.42 8.29 -10.95
C ALA A 184 -4.23 7.39 -10.60
N LEU A 185 -4.46 6.09 -10.42
CA LEU A 185 -3.39 5.11 -10.20
C LEU A 185 -2.40 5.05 -11.36
N GLY A 186 -2.88 5.15 -12.60
CA GLY A 186 -2.01 5.18 -13.79
C GLY A 186 -1.11 6.42 -13.82
N ILE A 187 -1.64 7.59 -13.45
CA ILE A 187 -0.88 8.85 -13.36
C ILE A 187 0.18 8.76 -12.25
N ILE A 188 -0.20 8.29 -11.07
CA ILE A 188 0.72 8.13 -9.92
C ILE A 188 1.82 7.14 -10.25
N GLN A 189 1.46 5.99 -10.85
CA GLN A 189 2.40 5.00 -11.33
C GLN A 189 3.44 5.61 -12.27
N ALA A 190 3.00 6.38 -13.26
CA ALA A 190 3.88 7.04 -14.22
C ALA A 190 4.73 8.14 -13.57
N PHE A 191 4.17 8.91 -12.65
CA PHE A 191 4.84 10.04 -12.00
C PHE A 191 5.97 9.59 -11.07
N PHE A 192 5.77 8.52 -10.30
CA PHE A 192 6.78 7.98 -9.38
C PHE A 192 7.60 6.83 -9.96
N GLY A 193 7.19 6.26 -11.10
CA GLY A 193 7.94 5.23 -11.80
C GLY A 193 7.96 3.88 -11.09
N PHE A 194 6.83 3.46 -10.53
CA PHE A 194 6.66 2.11 -9.97
C PHE A 194 5.71 1.26 -10.82
N SER A 195 5.64 -0.04 -10.56
CA SER A 195 4.66 -0.95 -11.18
C SER A 195 4.52 -2.19 -10.32
N LEU A 196 3.31 -2.74 -10.17
CA LEU A 196 3.06 -3.92 -9.36
C LEU A 196 2.60 -5.11 -10.21
N PRO A 197 3.22 -6.30 -10.06
CA PRO A 197 2.84 -7.46 -10.84
C PRO A 197 1.56 -8.09 -10.25
N LYS A 198 0.48 -8.14 -11.04
CA LYS A 198 -0.79 -8.71 -10.57
C LYS A 198 -0.68 -10.17 -10.19
N ALA A 199 -0.21 -11.03 -11.11
CA ALA A 199 -0.27 -12.48 -10.92
C ALA A 199 0.50 -12.97 -9.68
N PRO A 200 1.74 -12.52 -9.39
CA PRO A 200 2.43 -12.91 -8.17
C PRO A 200 1.75 -12.44 -6.88
N ILE A 201 1.14 -11.24 -6.88
CA ILE A 201 0.49 -10.70 -5.69
C ILE A 201 -0.83 -11.42 -5.42
N VAL A 202 -1.65 -11.61 -6.45
CA VAL A 202 -2.99 -12.20 -6.30
C VAL A 202 -2.92 -13.71 -6.15
N ASP A 203 -2.26 -14.39 -7.09
CA ASP A 203 -2.31 -15.86 -7.23
C ASP A 203 -1.01 -16.54 -6.79
N GLY A 204 0.07 -15.76 -6.66
CA GLY A 204 1.40 -16.29 -6.40
C GLY A 204 1.64 -16.72 -4.96
N VAL A 205 2.65 -17.55 -4.80
CA VAL A 205 3.26 -17.87 -3.51
C VAL A 205 4.46 -16.93 -3.34
N LEU A 206 4.51 -16.20 -2.23
CA LEU A 206 5.55 -15.19 -1.95
C LEU A 206 6.15 -15.41 -0.57
N PRO A 207 7.43 -15.09 -0.35
CA PRO A 207 8.01 -15.04 0.99
C PRO A 207 7.14 -14.20 1.92
N ALA A 208 6.91 -14.72 3.11
CA ALA A 208 6.04 -14.10 4.10
C ALA A 208 6.71 -14.04 5.48
N VAL A 209 6.32 -13.02 6.23
CA VAL A 209 6.69 -12.82 7.62
C VAL A 209 5.45 -12.55 8.45
N LEU A 210 5.49 -12.91 9.73
CA LEU A 210 4.57 -12.42 10.75
C LEU A 210 5.27 -11.33 11.56
N LEU A 211 4.53 -10.29 11.96
CA LEU A 211 5.02 -9.27 12.87
C LEU A 211 4.69 -9.69 14.30
N GLU A 212 5.70 -10.15 15.01
CA GLU A 212 5.57 -10.74 16.35
C GLU A 212 6.04 -9.74 17.42
N PRO A 213 5.35 -9.61 18.56
CA PRO A 213 5.84 -8.85 19.70
C PRO A 213 7.25 -9.30 20.11
N ALA A 214 8.14 -8.34 20.33
CA ALA A 214 9.54 -8.56 20.71
C ALA A 214 9.73 -9.00 22.17
#